data_AF-A0A2U3H1F1-F1
#
_entry.id   AF-A0A2U3H1F1-F1
#
_cell.length_a   1.000
_cell.length_b   1.000
_cell.length_c   1.000
_cell.angle_alpha   90.00
_cell.angle_beta   90.00
_cell.angle_gamma   90.00
#
_symmetry.space_group_name_H-M   'P 1'
#
loop_
_entity.id
_entity.type
_entity.pdbx_description
1 polymer ?
#
loop_
_entity_poly.entity_id
_entity_poly.type
_entity_poly.pdbx_seq_one_letter_code
_entity_poly.pdbx_strand_id
1 'polypeptide(L)'
;MGQPARDFPPFKRVHAFARRWQVQGLLTELHDRLRDRVREKEGRAVDPSAAIVDSQSLRAAANIPRETSGWDGGKKASGRN
;
A
#
# COMPACT_ATOMS: atom_id res chain seq x y z
N MET A 1 -32.04 6.65 -14.85
CA MET A 1 -30.59 6.45 -14.64
C MET A 1 -30.40 6.22 -13.15
N GLY A 2 -30.14 4.98 -12.72
CA GLY A 2 -30.11 4.60 -11.30
C GLY A 2 -28.90 5.19 -10.57
N GLN A 3 -29.10 5.67 -9.35
CA GLN A 3 -28.02 6.18 -8.50
C GLN A 3 -27.02 5.06 -8.18
N PRO A 4 -25.73 5.20 -8.50
CA PRO A 4 -24.73 4.23 -8.05
C PRO A 4 -24.27 4.57 -6.62
N ALA A 5 -24.11 3.54 -5.80
CA ALA A 5 -23.44 3.53 -4.50
C ALA A 5 -24.16 4.22 -3.31
N ARG A 6 -25.23 3.60 -2.79
CA ARG A 6 -25.66 3.82 -1.39
C ARG A 6 -24.89 2.98 -0.37
N ASP A 7 -24.25 1.91 -0.81
CA ASP A 7 -23.64 0.92 0.08
C ASP A 7 -22.21 1.27 0.52
N PHE A 8 -21.63 2.33 -0.04
CA PHE A 8 -20.25 2.74 0.26
C PHE A 8 -20.19 4.18 0.76
N PRO A 9 -19.28 4.48 1.71
CA PRO A 9 -19.05 5.83 2.17
C PRO A 9 -18.54 6.72 1.03
N PRO A 10 -18.81 8.04 1.06
CA PRO A 10 -18.32 8.97 0.05
C PRO A 10 -16.79 8.90 -0.10
N PHE A 11 -16.30 8.78 -1.34
CA PHE A 11 -14.88 8.54 -1.63
C PHE A 11 -13.95 9.56 -0.96
N LYS A 12 -14.36 10.84 -0.88
CA LYS A 12 -13.58 11.91 -0.24
C LYS A 12 -13.27 11.61 1.22
N ARG A 13 -14.21 10.99 1.94
CA ARG A 13 -14.03 10.63 3.36
C ARG A 13 -13.07 9.46 3.52
N VAL A 14 -13.22 8.44 2.68
CA VAL A 14 -12.31 7.28 2.64
C VAL A 14 -10.88 7.73 2.32
N HIS A 15 -10.72 8.56 1.28
CA HIS A 15 -9.42 9.09 0.89
C HIS A 15 -8.79 9.95 1.99
N ALA A 16 -9.55 10.86 2.62
CA ALA A 16 -9.04 11.68 3.71
C ALA A 16 -8.57 10.85 4.91
N PHE A 17 -9.30 9.77 5.24
CA PHE A 17 -8.91 8.85 6.30
C PHE A 17 -7.63 8.08 5.96
N ALA A 18 -7.57 7.46 4.77
CA ALA A 18 -6.41 6.73 4.29
C ALA A 18 -5.16 7.63 4.23
N ARG A 19 -5.31 8.87 3.76
CA ARG A 19 -4.21 9.84 3.70
C ARG A 19 -3.68 10.20 5.08
N ARG A 20 -4.55 10.38 6.08
CA ARG A 20 -4.10 10.64 7.46
C ARG A 20 -3.29 9.47 8.01
N TRP A 21 -3.77 8.25 7.81
CA TRP A 21 -3.05 7.04 8.24
C TRP A 21 -1.70 6.89 7.56
N GLN A 22 -1.62 7.18 6.27
CA GLN A 22 -0.35 7.18 5.53
C GLN A 22 0.62 8.22 6.09
N VAL A 23 0.16 9.46 6.30
CA VAL A 23 1.01 10.55 6.83
C VAL A 23 1.47 10.25 8.26
N GLN A 24 0.64 9.60 9.06
CA GLN A 24 0.96 9.22 10.44
C GLN A 24 1.79 7.92 10.53
N GLY A 25 2.07 7.24 9.43
CA GLY A 25 2.82 5.98 9.44
C GLY A 25 2.08 4.79 10.08
N LEU A 26 0.77 4.91 10.33
CA LEU A 26 0.00 3.90 11.08
C LEU A 26 -0.09 2.55 10.37
N LEU A 27 -0.02 2.53 9.04
CA LEU A 27 0.02 1.29 8.27
C LEU A 27 1.31 0.51 8.52
N THR A 28 2.45 1.22 8.61
CA THR A 28 3.75 0.62 8.93
C THR A 28 3.74 0.08 10.36
N GLU A 29 3.28 0.87 11.32
CA GLU A 29 3.17 0.44 12.73
C GLU A 29 2.27 -0.79 12.90
N LEU A 30 1.12 -0.81 12.21
CA LEU A 30 0.22 -1.96 12.22
C LEU A 30 0.89 -3.20 11.62
N HIS A 31 1.55 -3.04 10.47
CA HIS A 31 2.27 -4.11 9.80
C HIS A 31 3.35 -4.70 10.70
N ASP A 32 4.17 -3.86 11.33
CA ASP A 32 5.27 -4.29 12.21
C ASP A 32 4.73 -5.07 13.41
N ARG A 33 3.67 -4.57 14.07
CA ARG A 33 3.02 -5.29 15.18
C ARG A 33 2.46 -6.65 14.77
N LEU A 34 1.88 -6.75 13.57
CA LEU A 34 1.35 -8.02 13.07
C LEU A 34 2.49 -8.99 12.73
N ARG A 35 3.54 -8.50 12.08
CA ARG A 35 4.74 -9.27 11.78
C ARG A 35 5.38 -9.81 13.05
N ASP A 36 5.53 -8.99 14.07
CA ASP A 36 6.15 -9.38 15.35
C ASP A 36 5.34 -10.49 16.04
N ARG A 37 4.01 -10.36 16.10
CA ARG A 37 3.12 -11.41 16.63
C ARG A 37 3.22 -12.73 15.88
N VAL A 38 3.36 -12.68 14.54
CA VAL A 38 3.55 -13.89 13.74
C VAL A 38 4.89 -14.54 14.05
N ARG A 39 5.97 -13.75 14.18
CA ARG A 39 7.30 -14.27 14.51
C ARG A 39 7.34 -14.91 15.90
N GLU A 40 6.73 -14.25 16.89
CA GLU A 40 6.60 -14.80 18.25
C GLU A 40 5.84 -16.13 18.25
N LYS A 41 4.71 -16.21 17.52
CA LYS A 41 3.93 -17.44 17.37
C LYS A 41 4.73 -18.58 16.71
N GLU A 42 5.68 -18.24 15.85
CA GLU A 42 6.58 -19.19 15.18
C GLU A 42 7.87 -19.48 15.98
N GLY A 43 8.02 -18.94 17.20
CA GLY A 43 9.19 -19.14 18.04
C GLY A 43 10.45 -18.41 17.55
N ARG A 44 10.28 -17.38 16.71
CA ARG A 44 11.38 -16.56 16.17
C ARG A 44 11.50 -15.24 16.94
N ALA A 45 12.72 -14.75 17.12
CA ALA A 45 12.96 -13.43 17.72
C ALA A 45 12.28 -12.32 16.91
N VAL A 46 11.75 -11.31 17.60
CA VAL A 46 11.02 -10.17 16.99
C VAL A 46 11.93 -9.39 16.03
N ASP A 47 13.16 -9.10 16.45
CA ASP A 47 14.15 -8.49 15.57
C ASP A 47 14.60 -9.50 14.48
N PRO A 48 14.35 -9.19 13.20
CA PRO A 48 14.78 -10.05 12.12
C PRO A 48 16.30 -9.94 11.91
N SER A 49 16.96 -11.08 11.72
CA SER A 49 18.37 -11.12 11.28
C SER A 49 18.55 -10.67 9.81
N ALA A 50 17.46 -10.58 9.03
CA ALA A 50 17.43 -10.07 7.67
C ALA A 50 16.06 -9.44 7.34
N ALA A 51 16.06 -8.24 6.76
CA ALA A 51 14.85 -7.58 6.27
C ALA A 51 14.74 -7.70 4.74
N ILE A 52 13.61 -8.19 4.23
CA ILE A 52 13.31 -8.17 2.79
C ILE A 52 12.58 -6.86 2.50
N VAL A 53 13.21 -5.97 1.76
CA VAL A 53 12.58 -4.77 1.20
C VAL A 53 12.16 -5.10 -0.22
N ASP A 54 10.86 -5.18 -0.45
CA ASP A 54 10.29 -5.41 -1.78
C ASP A 54 9.57 -4.15 -2.27
N SER A 55 9.94 -3.68 -3.46
CA SER A 55 9.23 -2.60 -4.14
C SER A 55 8.13 -3.20 -5.02
N GLN A 56 6.89 -3.14 -4.54
CA GLN A 56 5.71 -3.49 -5.32
C GLN A 56 5.29 -2.29 -6.20
N SER A 57 5.50 -2.41 -7.51
CA SER A 57 5.00 -1.45 -8.50
C SER A 57 3.57 -1.82 -8.90
N LEU A 58 2.60 -0.94 -8.64
CA LEU A 58 1.25 -1.08 -9.21
C LEU A 58 1.26 -0.56 -10.65
N ARG A 59 0.78 -1.36 -11.60
CA ARG A 59 0.57 -0.90 -12.98
C ARG A 59 -0.43 0.26 -12.98
N ALA A 60 -0.03 1.37 -13.60
CA ALA A 60 -0.93 2.49 -13.82
C ALA A 60 -2.11 2.06 -14.71
N ALA A 61 -3.31 2.56 -14.43
CA ALA A 61 -4.47 2.37 -15.30
C ALA A 61 -4.19 2.99 -16.68
N ALA A 62 -4.75 2.41 -17.74
CA ALA A 62 -4.46 2.78 -19.13
C ALA A 62 -4.75 4.26 -19.48
N ASN A 63 -5.48 4.98 -18.63
CA ASN A 63 -5.85 6.38 -18.78
C ASN A 63 -4.94 7.36 -18.01
N ILE A 64 -3.87 6.90 -17.35
CA ILE A 64 -2.93 7.79 -16.66
C ILE A 64 -1.86 8.28 -17.65
N PRO A 65 -1.67 9.61 -17.81
CA PRO A 65 -0.66 10.17 -18.70
C PRO A 65 0.76 9.75 -18.30
N ARG A 66 1.59 9.42 -19.30
CA ARG A 66 2.98 8.94 -19.16
C ARG A 66 3.90 9.92 -18.42
N GLU A 67 3.54 11.19 -18.46
CA GLU A 67 4.16 12.31 -17.73
C GLU A 67 3.97 12.24 -16.19
N THR A 68 3.06 11.38 -15.70
CA THR A 68 2.82 11.14 -14.26
C THR A 68 3.11 9.70 -13.81
N SER A 69 3.66 8.85 -14.70
CA SER A 69 3.98 7.45 -14.41
C SER A 69 5.48 7.17 -14.62
N GLY A 70 6.14 6.56 -13.64
CA GLY A 70 7.54 6.16 -13.74
C GLY A 70 7.72 4.84 -14.50
N TRP A 71 8.89 4.64 -15.11
CA TRP A 71 9.25 3.39 -15.77
C TRP A 71 10.22 2.61 -14.90
N ASP A 72 9.84 1.40 -14.46
CA ASP A 72 10.74 0.49 -13.77
C ASP A 72 11.43 -0.44 -14.79
N GLY A 73 12.73 -0.20 -15.00
CA GLY A 73 13.57 -0.95 -15.92
C GLY A 73 13.82 -2.41 -15.53
N GLY A 74 13.62 -2.79 -14.25
CA GLY A 74 13.79 -4.16 -13.79
C GLY A 74 12.67 -5.11 -14.25
N LYS A 75 11.47 -4.58 -14.51
CA LYS A 75 10.27 -5.38 -14.83
C LYS A 75 9.58 -4.99 -16.15
N LYS A 76 10.14 -4.05 -16.92
CA LYS A 76 9.58 -3.52 -18.18
C LYS A 76 8.10 -3.13 -18.03
N ALA A 77 7.73 -2.49 -16.92
CA ALA A 77 6.36 -2.07 -16.65
C ALA A 77 6.30 -0.63 -16.16
N SER A 78 5.25 0.08 -16.57
CA SER A 78 4.95 1.43 -16.11
C SER A 78 4.27 1.37 -14.75
N GLY A 79 4.87 2.00 -13.73
CA GLY A 79 4.42 1.99 -12.34
C GLY A 79 4.75 3.30 -11.62
N ARG A 80 4.16 3.51 -10.44
CA ARG A 80 4.35 4.72 -9.64
C ARG A 80 5.10 4.38 -8.34
N ASN A 81 6.13 5.15 -8.01
CA ASN A 81 6.72 5.22 -6.66
C ASN A 81 5.95 6.21 -5.79
#